data_AF-A0A9X5X5E3-F1
#
_entry.id   AF-A0A9X5X5E3-F1
#
_cell.length_a   1.000
_cell.length_b   1.000
_cell.length_c   1.000
_cell.angle_alpha   90.00
_cell.angle_beta   90.00
_cell.angle_gamma   90.00
#
_symmetry.space_group_name_H-M   'P 1'
#
loop_
_entity.id
_entity.type
_entity.pdbx_description
1 polymer ?
#
loop_
_entity_poly.entity_id
_entity_poly.type
_entity_poly.pdbx_seq_one_letter_code
_entity_poly.pdbx_strand_id
1 'polypeptide(L)'
;PMEQVAEAMGGAERWFQLYWAKDREVTRSFLDRAKAAGFTALFVTLDTPLLAWRPRDLDQAYLPFLHGVGTANYFSDPAFQAGLAKPVHEDPNAAVLHFVGMFADPGKTWPDLAFLRENWDGPIVLKGILHPDDARRAADAGMDGVVVSNHGGRQVAGSVAAADALPRVVE
;
A
#
# COMPACT_ATOMS: atom_id res chain seq x y z
N PRO A 1 -2.33 2.12 14.99
CA PRO A 1 -1.34 1.58 14.00
C PRO A 1 -1.51 0.06 13.88
N MET A 2 -0.76 -0.61 12.99
CA MET A 2 -0.93 -2.03 12.67
C MET A 2 -0.84 -2.95 13.90
N GLU A 3 -0.04 -2.60 14.90
CA GLU A 3 0.13 -3.36 16.14
C GLU A 3 -1.14 -3.34 16.99
N GLN A 4 -1.82 -2.19 17.10
CA GLN A 4 -3.11 -2.08 17.78
C GLN A 4 -4.22 -2.84 17.04
N VAL A 5 -4.16 -2.87 15.70
CA VAL A 5 -5.08 -3.70 14.89
C VAL A 5 -4.81 -5.18 15.17
N ALA A 6 -3.55 -5.59 15.22
CA ALA A 6 -3.17 -6.96 15.55
C ALA A 6 -3.66 -7.38 16.94
N GLU A 7 -3.45 -6.55 17.96
CA GLU A 7 -3.96 -6.77 19.32
C GLU A 7 -5.48 -6.96 19.33
N ALA A 8 -6.23 -6.04 18.70
CA ALA A 8 -7.68 -6.10 18.65
C ALA A 8 -8.22 -7.34 17.91
N MET A 9 -7.46 -7.87 16.94
CA MET A 9 -7.83 -9.07 16.18
C MET A 9 -7.53 -10.39 16.93
N GLY A 10 -6.77 -10.36 18.03
CA GLY A 10 -6.46 -11.56 18.81
C GLY A 10 -5.74 -12.65 18.00
N GLY A 11 -6.35 -13.82 17.88
CA GLY A 11 -5.80 -14.97 17.13
C GLY A 11 -6.23 -15.06 15.67
N ALA A 12 -6.99 -14.09 15.14
CA ALA A 12 -7.46 -14.11 13.76
C ALA A 12 -6.32 -14.00 12.74
N GLU A 13 -6.54 -14.56 11.55
CA GLU A 13 -5.64 -14.38 10.41
C GLU A 13 -5.56 -12.90 10.00
N ARG A 14 -4.36 -12.45 9.64
CA ARG A 14 -4.05 -11.05 9.36
C ARG A 14 -3.22 -10.92 8.09
N TRP A 15 -3.67 -10.07 7.16
CA TRP A 15 -2.90 -9.71 5.97
C TRP A 15 -2.64 -8.20 5.95
N PHE A 16 -1.45 -7.82 5.48
CA PHE A 16 -1.01 -6.44 5.48
C PHE A 16 -1.06 -5.89 4.06
N GLN A 17 -1.86 -4.85 3.82
CA GLN A 17 -1.84 -4.13 2.55
C GLN A 17 -0.77 -3.04 2.59
N LEU A 18 0.17 -3.12 1.64
CA LEU A 18 1.24 -2.13 1.47
C LEU A 18 0.88 -1.15 0.35
N TYR A 19 0.83 0.13 0.71
CA TYR A 19 1.11 1.22 -0.24
C TYR A 19 2.60 1.46 -0.20
N TRP A 20 3.26 1.29 -1.35
CA TRP A 20 4.71 1.27 -1.41
C TRP A 20 5.26 2.68 -1.27
N ALA A 21 5.74 3.01 -0.08
CA ALA A 21 6.32 4.31 0.18
C ALA A 21 7.53 4.56 -0.74
N LYS A 22 7.72 5.83 -1.13
CA LYS A 22 8.89 6.25 -1.90
C LYS A 22 10.20 5.92 -1.17
N ASP A 23 10.20 6.07 0.14
CA ASP A 23 11.34 5.74 1.00
C ASP A 23 11.41 4.21 1.26
N ARG A 24 12.55 3.62 0.91
CA ARG A 24 12.79 2.17 1.05
C ARG A 24 12.94 1.77 2.51
N GLU A 25 13.51 2.61 3.36
CA GLU A 25 13.71 2.29 4.78
C GLU A 25 12.38 2.36 5.55
N VAL A 26 11.50 3.31 5.20
CA VAL A 26 10.12 3.31 5.72
C VAL A 26 9.36 2.07 5.27
N THR A 27 9.52 1.68 3.99
CA THR A 27 8.91 0.45 3.48
C THR A 27 9.43 -0.78 4.24
N ARG A 28 10.74 -0.92 4.43
CA ARG A 28 11.36 -1.99 5.21
C ARG A 28 10.80 -2.03 6.64
N SER A 29 10.74 -0.87 7.30
CA SER A 29 10.22 -0.78 8.67
C SER A 29 8.75 -1.23 8.76
N PHE A 30 7.91 -0.88 7.78
CA PHE A 30 6.53 -1.38 7.71
C PHE A 30 6.47 -2.90 7.57
N LEU A 31 7.32 -3.50 6.73
CA LEU A 31 7.36 -4.95 6.56
C LEU A 31 7.80 -5.64 7.85
N ASP A 32 8.86 -5.16 8.50
CA ASP A 32 9.36 -5.72 9.75
C ASP A 32 8.32 -5.62 10.87
N ARG A 33 7.64 -4.47 10.98
CA ARG A 33 6.56 -4.25 11.95
C ARG A 33 5.35 -5.15 11.68
N ALA A 34 4.98 -5.32 10.41
CA ALA A 34 3.88 -6.22 10.03
C ALA A 34 4.23 -7.68 10.37
N LYS A 35 5.46 -8.13 10.10
CA LYS A 35 5.93 -9.47 10.53
C LYS A 35 5.85 -9.63 12.05
N ALA A 36 6.40 -8.67 12.80
CA ALA A 36 6.40 -8.69 14.26
C ALA A 36 4.98 -8.69 14.86
N ALA A 37 4.04 -8.03 14.19
CA ALA A 37 2.63 -8.01 14.56
C ALA A 37 1.84 -9.26 14.10
N GLY A 38 2.50 -10.26 13.50
CA GLY A 38 1.90 -11.54 13.14
C GLY A 38 0.99 -11.47 11.90
N PHE A 39 1.28 -10.56 10.96
CA PHE A 39 0.66 -10.59 9.64
C PHE A 39 1.32 -11.67 8.78
N THR A 40 0.52 -12.46 8.06
CA THR A 40 0.95 -13.69 7.37
C THR A 40 1.10 -13.53 5.86
N ALA A 41 0.43 -12.55 5.24
CA ALA A 41 0.54 -12.27 3.81
C ALA A 41 0.62 -10.76 3.53
N LEU A 42 1.34 -10.41 2.47
CA LEU A 42 1.55 -9.04 2.01
C LEU A 42 0.74 -8.79 0.73
N PHE A 43 -0.12 -7.77 0.74
CA PHE A 43 -0.90 -7.34 -0.41
C PHE A 43 -0.38 -6.01 -0.94
N VAL A 44 0.28 -6.03 -2.09
CA VAL A 44 0.90 -4.83 -2.68
C VAL A 44 -0.10 -4.18 -3.62
N THR A 45 -0.51 -2.95 -3.33
CA THR A 45 -1.45 -2.22 -4.22
C THR A 45 -0.69 -1.51 -5.32
N LEU A 46 -1.01 -1.84 -6.58
CA LEU A 46 -0.31 -1.32 -7.77
C LEU A 46 -1.07 -0.18 -8.47
N ASP A 47 -2.38 -0.08 -8.26
CA ASP A 47 -3.31 0.77 -9.03
C ASP A 47 -3.50 2.19 -8.44
N THR A 48 -2.67 2.57 -7.46
CA THR A 48 -2.71 3.90 -6.82
C THR A 48 -1.32 4.55 -6.77
N PRO A 49 -0.61 4.70 -7.91
CA PRO A 49 0.67 5.41 -7.94
C PRO A 49 0.51 6.92 -7.66
N LEU A 50 -0.67 7.46 -7.97
CA LEU A 50 -1.10 8.84 -7.74
C LEU A 50 -2.55 8.87 -7.23
N LEU A 51 -2.94 9.98 -6.61
CA LEU A 51 -4.33 10.23 -6.25
C LEU A 51 -5.18 10.44 -7.51
N ALA A 52 -6.35 9.80 -7.51
CA ALA A 52 -7.28 9.83 -8.63
C ALA A 52 -8.15 11.09 -8.66
N TRP A 53 -8.72 11.36 -9.83
CA TRP A 53 -9.74 12.40 -10.00
C TRP A 53 -11.09 11.93 -9.46
N ARG A 54 -11.50 12.46 -8.30
CA ARG A 54 -12.76 12.12 -7.64
C ARG A 54 -13.57 13.42 -7.42
N PRO A 55 -14.53 13.76 -8.31
CA PRO A 55 -15.25 15.03 -8.25
C PRO A 55 -15.87 15.31 -6.88
N ARG A 56 -16.48 14.30 -6.25
CA ARG A 56 -17.07 14.44 -4.91
C ARG A 56 -16.05 14.84 -3.84
N ASP A 57 -14.84 14.29 -3.88
CA ASP A 57 -13.79 14.64 -2.93
C ASP A 57 -13.26 16.06 -3.22
N LEU A 58 -13.10 16.42 -4.51
CA LEU A 58 -12.65 17.74 -4.95
C LEU A 58 -13.63 18.86 -4.60
N ASP A 59 -14.92 18.65 -4.85
CA ASP A 59 -15.99 19.62 -4.56
C ASP A 59 -16.12 19.90 -3.05
N GLN A 60 -15.66 18.98 -2.21
CA GLN A 60 -15.71 19.10 -0.75
C GLN A 60 -14.34 19.38 -0.12
N ALA A 61 -13.29 19.53 -0.93
CA ALA A 61 -11.89 19.56 -0.48
C ALA A 61 -11.56 18.44 0.53
N TYR A 62 -12.13 17.25 0.32
CA TYR A 62 -12.07 16.14 1.26
C TYR A 62 -10.83 15.28 1.01
N LEU A 63 -9.77 15.53 1.80
CA LEU A 63 -8.57 14.70 1.84
C LEU A 63 -8.12 14.48 3.29
N PRO A 64 -8.68 13.50 4.02
CA PRO A 64 -8.49 13.35 5.47
C PRO A 64 -7.03 13.15 5.90
N PHE A 65 -6.17 12.64 5.02
CA PHE A 65 -4.74 12.48 5.29
C PHE A 65 -4.03 13.82 5.54
N LEU A 66 -4.53 14.92 4.96
CA LEU A 66 -4.00 16.28 5.24
C LEU A 66 -4.29 16.74 6.67
N HIS A 67 -5.18 16.04 7.38
CA HIS A 67 -5.47 16.24 8.80
C HIS A 67 -4.88 15.12 9.68
N GLY A 68 -3.96 14.31 9.14
CA GLY A 68 -3.34 13.19 9.86
C GLY A 68 -4.28 11.99 10.09
N VAL A 69 -5.47 11.99 9.50
CA VAL A 69 -6.40 10.86 9.62
C VAL A 69 -5.96 9.77 8.66
N GLY A 70 -5.76 8.54 9.17
CA GLY A 70 -5.29 7.41 8.38
C GLY A 70 -3.76 7.29 8.24
N THR A 71 -2.98 8.17 8.87
CA THR A 71 -1.50 8.15 8.81
C THR A 71 -0.86 7.45 10.00
N ALA A 72 -1.65 6.79 10.85
CA ALA A 72 -1.18 6.23 12.12
C ALA A 72 0.03 5.30 11.98
N ASN A 73 0.13 4.53 10.90
CA ASN A 73 1.29 3.66 10.66
C ASN A 73 2.57 4.46 10.43
N TYR A 74 2.52 5.55 9.64
CA TYR A 74 3.65 6.45 9.44
C TYR A 74 4.00 7.19 10.73
N PHE A 75 2.99 7.74 11.41
CA PHE A 75 3.22 8.55 12.60
C PHE A 75 3.76 7.76 13.79
N SER A 76 3.65 6.43 13.78
CA SER A 76 4.24 5.54 14.78
C SER A 76 5.47 4.78 14.27
N ASP A 77 5.95 5.09 13.06
CA ASP A 77 7.06 4.36 12.44
C ASP A 77 8.42 4.97 12.79
N PRO A 78 9.38 4.18 13.30
CA PRO A 78 10.70 4.71 13.64
C PRO A 78 11.46 5.28 12.43
N ALA A 79 11.39 4.64 11.26
CA ALA A 79 12.10 5.11 10.07
C ALA A 79 11.47 6.41 9.53
N PHE A 80 10.14 6.52 9.57
CA PHE A 80 9.45 7.76 9.23
C PHE A 80 9.79 8.90 10.20
N GLN A 81 9.75 8.64 11.51
CA GLN A 81 10.03 9.65 12.52
C GLN A 81 11.49 10.13 12.48
N ALA A 82 12.42 9.27 12.07
CA ALA A 82 13.82 9.64 11.87
C ALA A 82 14.01 10.72 10.78
N GLY A 83 13.06 10.85 9.85
CA GLY A 83 13.03 11.91 8.83
C GLY A 83 12.47 13.25 9.32
N LEU A 84 11.98 13.33 10.56
CA LEU A 84 11.35 14.54 11.11
C LEU A 84 12.33 15.32 12.02
N ALA A 85 12.26 16.66 11.95
CA ALA A 85 13.04 17.53 12.81
C ALA A 85 12.53 17.58 14.26
N LYS A 86 11.25 17.25 14.49
CA LYS A 86 10.59 17.22 15.78
C LYS A 86 9.70 15.97 15.88
N PRO A 87 9.41 15.49 17.10
CA PRO A 87 8.42 14.44 17.30
C PRO A 87 7.05 14.82 16.72
N VAL A 88 6.31 13.82 16.21
CA VAL A 88 5.00 14.02 15.57
C VAL A 88 4.01 14.81 16.44
N HIS A 89 4.01 14.58 17.76
CA HIS A 89 3.09 15.25 18.68
C HIS A 89 3.44 16.73 18.93
N GLU A 90 4.68 17.15 18.65
CA GLU A 90 5.12 18.54 18.77
C GLU A 90 4.87 19.33 17.48
N ASP A 91 4.95 18.68 16.32
CA ASP A 91 4.70 19.30 15.01
C ASP A 91 3.97 18.35 14.05
N PRO A 92 2.64 18.17 14.23
CA PRO A 92 1.86 17.28 13.40
C PRO A 92 1.75 17.75 11.95
N ASN A 93 1.84 19.05 11.70
CA ASN A 93 1.78 19.61 10.34
C ASN A 93 3.03 19.23 9.53
N ALA A 94 4.22 19.30 10.14
CA ALA A 94 5.45 18.84 9.50
C ALA A 94 5.38 17.33 9.19
N ALA A 95 4.83 16.53 10.10
CA ALA A 95 4.64 15.10 9.89
C ALA A 95 3.68 14.80 8.72
N VAL A 96 2.57 15.54 8.60
CA VAL A 96 1.65 15.42 7.45
C VAL A 96 2.38 15.76 6.13
N LEU A 97 3.13 16.86 6.07
CA LEU A 97 3.86 17.25 4.86
C LEU A 97 4.92 16.22 4.47
N HIS A 98 5.62 15.64 5.45
CA HIS A 98 6.57 14.55 5.22
C HIS A 98 5.89 13.32 4.61
N PHE A 99 4.73 12.91 5.15
CA PHE A 99 3.91 11.82 4.60
C PHE A 99 3.47 12.09 3.16
N VAL A 100 3.00 13.31 2.86
CA VAL A 100 2.57 13.69 1.50
C VAL A 100 3.71 13.52 0.49
N GLY A 101 4.95 13.83 0.90
CA GLY A 101 6.15 13.63 0.06
C GLY A 101 6.53 12.16 -0.20
N MET A 102 5.98 11.22 0.57
CA MET A 102 6.28 9.78 0.48
C MET A 102 5.19 8.95 -0.18
N PHE A 103 3.93 9.40 -0.11
CA PHE A 103 2.78 8.62 -0.52
C PHE A 103 2.75 8.32 -2.03
N ALA A 104 3.05 9.32 -2.85
CA ALA A 104 2.97 9.21 -4.31
C ALA A 104 4.30 8.77 -4.92
N ASP A 105 4.32 7.61 -5.57
CA ASP A 105 5.47 7.12 -6.33
C ASP A 105 5.03 6.41 -7.62
N PRO A 106 4.98 7.11 -8.77
CA PRO A 106 4.69 6.50 -10.07
C PRO A 106 5.89 5.77 -10.68
N GLY A 107 7.05 5.75 -10.00
CA GLY A 107 8.30 5.20 -10.53
C GLY A 107 8.52 3.71 -10.28
N LYS A 108 7.63 3.02 -9.55
CA LYS A 108 7.78 1.59 -9.26
C LYS A 108 7.62 0.73 -10.51
N THR A 109 8.46 -0.30 -10.60
CA THR A 109 8.55 -1.22 -11.74
C THR A 109 8.63 -2.68 -11.28
N TRP A 110 8.49 -3.63 -12.21
CA TRP A 110 8.58 -5.06 -11.90
C TRP A 110 9.89 -5.47 -11.17
N PRO A 111 11.10 -5.00 -11.58
CA PRO A 111 12.33 -5.29 -10.85
C PRO A 111 12.33 -4.87 -9.37
N ASP A 112 11.56 -3.85 -9.00
CA ASP A 112 11.50 -3.40 -7.61
C ASP A 112 10.91 -4.47 -6.69
N LEU A 113 10.08 -5.39 -7.22
CA LEU A 113 9.43 -6.46 -6.42
C LEU A 113 10.44 -7.36 -5.70
N ALA A 114 11.66 -7.48 -6.23
CA ALA A 114 12.76 -8.19 -5.57
C ALA A 114 13.01 -7.66 -4.15
N PHE A 115 12.91 -6.34 -3.95
CA PHE A 115 13.05 -5.74 -2.62
C PHE A 115 11.97 -6.22 -1.64
N LEU A 116 10.72 -6.31 -2.08
CA LEU A 116 9.65 -6.81 -1.21
C LEU A 116 9.87 -8.27 -0.86
N ARG A 117 10.29 -9.09 -1.84
CA ARG A 117 10.62 -10.50 -1.62
C ARG A 117 11.78 -10.69 -0.65
N GLU A 118 12.85 -9.91 -0.78
CA GLU A 118 14.00 -9.93 0.14
C GLU A 118 13.63 -9.56 1.58
N ASN A 119 12.53 -8.81 1.76
CA ASN A 119 12.11 -8.29 3.06
C ASN A 119 10.79 -8.88 3.55
N TRP A 120 10.24 -9.91 2.89
CA TRP A 120 9.00 -10.57 3.28
C TRP A 120 9.05 -12.07 3.01
N ASP A 121 8.95 -12.86 4.09
CA ASP A 121 9.13 -14.32 4.03
C ASP A 121 7.85 -15.08 3.63
N GLY A 122 6.69 -14.43 3.76
CA GLY A 122 5.39 -15.03 3.45
C GLY A 122 4.92 -14.79 2.02
N PRO A 123 3.65 -15.11 1.72
CA PRO A 123 3.04 -14.83 0.43
C PRO A 123 2.99 -13.32 0.13
N ILE A 124 3.32 -12.96 -1.12
CA ILE A 124 3.15 -11.62 -1.69
C ILE A 124 2.12 -11.70 -2.81
N VAL A 125 1.03 -10.93 -2.66
CA VAL A 125 -0.10 -10.88 -3.58
C VAL A 125 -0.16 -9.49 -4.21
N LEU A 126 -0.21 -9.41 -5.53
CA LEU A 126 -0.31 -8.14 -6.26
C LEU A 126 -1.77 -7.74 -6.47
N LYS A 127 -2.22 -6.65 -5.86
CA LYS A 127 -3.58 -6.11 -6.01
C LYS A 127 -3.64 -5.03 -7.09
N GLY A 128 -4.63 -5.16 -7.98
CA GLY A 128 -4.91 -4.17 -9.04
C GLY A 128 -4.69 -4.71 -10.45
N ILE A 129 -4.52 -6.03 -10.61
CA ILE A 129 -4.27 -6.67 -11.90
C ILE A 129 -5.59 -6.74 -12.69
N LEU A 130 -5.57 -6.25 -13.93
CA LEU A 130 -6.73 -6.30 -14.85
C LEU A 130 -6.38 -6.88 -16.23
N HIS A 131 -5.10 -7.14 -16.50
CA HIS A 131 -4.63 -7.66 -17.78
C HIS A 131 -3.94 -9.03 -17.61
N PRO A 132 -4.22 -10.02 -18.48
CA PRO A 132 -3.60 -11.34 -18.40
C PRO A 132 -2.07 -11.30 -18.43
N ASP A 133 -1.48 -10.41 -19.24
CA ASP A 133 -0.02 -10.33 -19.35
C ASP A 133 0.64 -9.85 -18.05
N ASP A 134 -0.03 -8.99 -17.28
CA ASP A 134 0.49 -8.57 -15.97
C ASP A 134 0.33 -9.68 -14.92
N ALA A 135 -0.69 -10.54 -15.05
CA ALA A 135 -0.81 -11.74 -14.22
C ALA A 135 0.32 -12.74 -14.50
N ARG A 136 0.66 -12.96 -15.78
CA ARG A 136 1.82 -13.79 -16.17
C ARG A 136 3.12 -13.21 -15.66
N ARG A 137 3.33 -11.90 -15.81
CA ARG A 137 4.52 -11.21 -15.26
C ARG A 137 4.62 -11.32 -13.75
N ALA A 138 3.50 -11.29 -13.03
CA ALA A 138 3.49 -11.50 -11.58
C ALA A 138 3.98 -12.91 -11.22
N ALA A 139 3.51 -13.94 -11.94
CA ALA A 139 3.98 -15.31 -11.76
C ALA A 139 5.47 -15.45 -12.11
N ASP A 140 5.92 -14.89 -13.25
CA ASP A 140 7.33 -14.89 -13.67
C ASP A 140 8.24 -14.19 -12.65
N ALA A 141 7.74 -13.14 -11.99
CA ALA A 141 8.44 -12.43 -10.91
C ALA A 141 8.40 -13.17 -9.55
N GLY A 142 7.80 -14.36 -9.49
CA GLY A 142 7.71 -15.18 -8.28
C GLY A 142 6.75 -14.62 -7.22
N MET A 143 5.69 -13.92 -7.63
CA MET A 143 4.63 -13.50 -6.71
C MET A 143 3.64 -14.65 -6.48
N ASP A 144 3.07 -14.70 -5.28
CA ASP A 144 2.29 -15.86 -4.80
C ASP A 144 0.80 -15.76 -5.18
N GLY A 145 0.37 -14.60 -5.69
CA GLY A 145 -0.99 -14.42 -6.18
C GLY A 145 -1.25 -13.03 -6.74
N VAL A 146 -2.46 -12.86 -7.26
CA VAL A 146 -2.98 -11.58 -7.75
C VAL A 146 -4.38 -11.33 -7.22
N VAL A 147 -4.75 -10.07 -7.02
CA VAL A 147 -6.14 -9.65 -6.81
C VAL A 147 -6.62 -8.91 -8.05
N VAL A 148 -7.60 -9.50 -8.74
CA VAL A 148 -8.29 -8.85 -9.86
C VAL A 148 -9.15 -7.72 -9.32
N SER A 149 -8.73 -6.48 -9.56
CA SER A 149 -9.35 -5.32 -8.95
C SER A 149 -9.09 -4.08 -9.79
N ASN A 150 -10.12 -3.22 -9.89
CA ASN A 150 -10.00 -1.87 -10.43
C ASN A 150 -10.14 -0.80 -9.33
N HIS A 151 -9.77 -1.17 -8.09
CA HIS A 151 -9.93 -0.34 -6.90
C HIS A 151 -11.38 0.11 -6.65
N GLY A 152 -12.36 -0.70 -7.05
CA GLY A 152 -13.79 -0.35 -6.97
C GLY A 152 -14.17 0.83 -7.86
N GLY A 153 -13.47 1.02 -8.99
CA GLY A 153 -13.70 2.13 -9.93
C GLY A 153 -13.28 3.51 -9.40
N ARG A 154 -12.49 3.55 -8.31
CA ARG A 154 -12.10 4.81 -7.63
C ARG A 154 -10.81 5.43 -8.14
N GLN A 155 -10.10 4.74 -9.04
CA GLN A 155 -8.77 5.14 -9.51
C GLN A 155 -8.78 5.65 -10.96
N VAL A 156 -9.15 4.80 -11.91
CA VAL A 156 -9.21 5.16 -13.34
C VAL A 156 -10.65 5.04 -13.82
N ALA A 157 -11.27 6.16 -14.18
CA ALA A 157 -12.60 6.16 -14.77
C ALA A 157 -12.57 5.45 -16.14
N GLY A 158 -13.50 4.53 -16.37
CA GLY A 158 -13.55 3.74 -17.61
C GLY A 158 -12.60 2.54 -17.65
N SER A 159 -11.95 2.18 -16.53
CA SER A 159 -11.27 0.88 -16.43
C SER A 159 -12.24 -0.28 -16.69
N VAL A 160 -11.75 -1.37 -17.27
CA VAL A 160 -12.50 -2.63 -17.37
C VAL A 160 -13.06 -3.06 -16.00
N ALA A 161 -14.24 -3.68 -15.98
CA ALA A 161 -14.77 -4.24 -14.75
C ALA A 161 -13.88 -5.40 -14.28
N ALA A 162 -13.61 -5.49 -12.98
CA ALA A 162 -12.79 -6.56 -12.42
C ALA A 162 -13.39 -7.95 -12.73
N ALA A 163 -14.72 -8.08 -12.73
CA ALA A 163 -15.39 -9.33 -13.09
C ALA A 163 -15.18 -9.72 -14.56
N ASP A 164 -15.15 -8.76 -15.49
CA ASP A 164 -14.92 -9.02 -16.92
C ASP A 164 -13.45 -9.35 -17.21
N ALA A 165 -12.52 -8.82 -16.42
CA ALA A 165 -11.11 -9.15 -16.50
C ALA A 165 -10.78 -10.56 -15.96
N LEU A 166 -11.56 -11.04 -15.00
CA LEU A 166 -11.25 -12.26 -14.24
C LEU A 166 -11.04 -13.51 -15.12
N PRO A 167 -11.90 -13.85 -16.12
CA PRO A 167 -11.70 -15.06 -16.93
C PRO A 167 -10.33 -15.06 -17.61
N ARG A 168 -9.95 -13.93 -18.22
CA ARG A 168 -8.66 -13.80 -18.92
C ARG A 168 -7.47 -13.83 -17.96
N VAL A 169 -7.61 -13.30 -16.74
CA VAL A 169 -6.53 -13.32 -15.74
C VAL A 169 -6.30 -14.73 -15.20
N VAL A 170 -7.33 -15.58 -15.14
CA VAL A 170 -7.21 -16.97 -14.66
C VAL A 170 -6.63 -17.92 -15.73
N GLU A 171 -6.77 -17.57 -17.02
CA GLU A 171 -6.26 -18.33 -18.19
C GLU A 171 -4.76 -18.17 -18.48
#